data_AF-A0A3P8V3U0-F1
#
_entry.id   AF-A0A3P8V3U0-F1
#
_cell.length_a   1.000
_cell.length_b   1.000
_cell.length_c   1.000
_cell.angle_alpha   90.00
_cell.angle_beta   90.00
_cell.angle_gamma   90.00
#
_symmetry.space_group_name_H-M   'P 1'
#
loop_
_entity.id
_entity.type
_entity.pdbx_description
1 polymer ?
#
loop_
_entity_poly.entity_id
_entity_poly.type
_entity_poly.pdbx_seq_one_letter_code
_entity_poly.pdbx_strand_id
1 'polypeptide(L)'
;MNSVGRSWLLLTGFVVFYVIYLLFGALVFSSTERPMEDRLRRDMEVLRQEFLNHSCISAASLEHFLAKVLAANKFGVSVFSNSSEPSNWDLASSMFFANTLVTTVGYGHTTPLSDSGKVFSIIYALLGVPFTMLVLTACVQRLMYPLVIAPVGLLQRTGMKLQSATVVHFVLLLILVVLCFFMAPAAVFTVLEVSWSFLDGVYFCFISLCTIGLGDFVPGIQPGQKYRQLYQLSVMVYLFVGLMMMYLLLRTFHKMADLHGLTTYLQLPRCEEFDQEEDREPIVHSRSEAESLSCTSEDQVGKSLNPGSQISYNTINKG
;
A
#
# COMPACT_ATOMS: atom_id res chain seq x y z
N MET A 1 6.70 26.00 -27.17
CA MET A 1 7.24 24.72 -26.66
C MET A 1 6.07 23.73 -26.64
N ASN A 2 6.12 22.67 -27.45
CA ASN A 2 4.98 21.74 -27.62
C ASN A 2 4.63 21.06 -26.28
N SER A 3 3.34 20.87 -26.00
CA SER A 3 2.81 20.24 -24.77
C SER A 3 3.55 18.94 -24.40
N VAL A 4 3.88 18.14 -25.41
CA VAL A 4 4.65 16.89 -25.30
C VAL A 4 6.07 17.12 -24.75
N GLY A 5 6.79 18.14 -25.24
CA GLY A 5 8.14 18.45 -24.78
C GLY A 5 8.18 18.89 -23.32
N ARG A 6 7.16 19.61 -22.85
CA ARG A 6 7.06 20.01 -21.44
C ARG A 6 6.81 18.81 -20.52
N SER A 7 5.97 17.87 -20.94
CA SER A 7 5.69 16.64 -20.18
C SER A 7 6.92 15.74 -20.06
N TRP A 8 7.68 15.54 -21.15
CA TRP A 8 8.93 14.78 -21.12
C TRP A 8 10.04 15.45 -20.28
N LEU A 9 10.13 16.78 -20.29
CA LEU A 9 11.06 17.52 -19.42
C LEU A 9 10.72 17.33 -17.95
N LEU A 10 9.43 17.39 -17.58
CA LEU A 10 8.98 17.16 -16.21
C LEU A 10 9.24 15.72 -15.75
N LEU A 11 8.92 14.73 -16.59
CA LEU A 11 9.22 13.32 -16.31
C LEU A 11 10.73 13.11 -16.09
N THR A 12 11.56 13.68 -16.96
CA THR A 12 13.02 13.62 -16.82
C THR A 12 13.47 14.26 -15.50
N GLY A 13 12.88 15.40 -15.13
CA GLY A 13 13.12 16.06 -13.85
C GLY A 13 12.78 15.16 -12.65
N PHE A 14 11.62 14.50 -12.65
CA PHE A 14 11.24 13.56 -11.58
C PHE A 14 12.19 12.36 -11.49
N VAL A 15 12.60 11.79 -12.62
CA VAL A 15 13.55 10.67 -12.64
C VAL A 15 14.90 11.12 -12.08
N VAL A 16 15.42 12.28 -12.49
CA VAL A 16 16.68 12.82 -11.97
C VAL A 16 16.60 13.06 -10.47
N PHE A 17 15.50 13.67 -9.98
CA PHE A 17 15.28 13.88 -8.55
C PHE A 17 15.25 12.56 -7.77
N TYR A 18 14.55 11.54 -8.30
CA TYR A 18 14.49 10.21 -7.69
C TYR A 18 15.87 9.54 -7.63
N VAL A 19 16.68 9.66 -8.69
CA VAL A 19 18.06 9.15 -8.69
C VAL A 19 18.91 9.87 -7.63
N ILE A 20 18.79 11.19 -7.51
CA ILE A 20 19.49 11.96 -6.45
C ILE A 20 19.05 11.49 -5.06
N TYR A 21 17.75 11.26 -4.85
CA TYR A 21 17.22 10.75 -3.59
C TYR A 21 17.80 9.36 -3.24
N LEU A 22 17.89 8.45 -4.22
CA LEU A 22 18.51 7.14 -4.02
C LEU A 22 20.02 7.24 -3.73
N LEU A 23 20.75 8.11 -4.43
CA LEU A 23 22.18 8.33 -4.17
C LEU A 23 22.42 8.90 -2.76
N PHE A 24 21.58 9.84 -2.32
CA PHE A 24 21.62 10.35 -0.97
C PHE A 24 21.39 9.24 0.06
N GLY A 25 20.34 8.44 -0.11
CA GLY A 25 20.06 7.29 0.76
C GLY A 25 21.21 6.29 0.79
N ALA A 26 21.79 5.96 -0.36
CA ALA A 26 22.94 5.06 -0.48
C ALA A 26 24.17 5.57 0.27
N LEU A 27 24.47 6.88 0.18
CA LEU A 27 25.57 7.49 0.93
C LEU A 27 25.34 7.43 2.44
N VAL A 28 24.12 7.75 2.90
CA VAL A 28 23.78 7.70 4.33
C VAL A 28 23.90 6.27 4.86
N PHE A 29 23.24 5.29 4.24
CA PHE A 29 23.34 3.89 4.67
C PHE A 29 24.77 3.37 4.62
N SER A 30 25.51 3.67 3.54
CA SER A 30 26.90 3.26 3.40
C SER A 30 27.79 3.88 4.49
N SER A 31 27.52 5.09 4.94
CA SER A 31 28.33 5.75 5.97
C SER A 31 28.03 5.25 7.38
N THR A 32 26.76 4.90 7.64
CA THR A 32 26.29 4.47 8.97
C THR A 32 26.47 2.97 9.19
N GLU A 33 26.18 2.13 8.20
CA GLU A 33 26.13 0.67 8.37
C GLU A 33 27.48 -0.02 8.14
N ARG A 34 28.32 0.47 7.21
CA ARG A 34 29.66 -0.12 6.97
C ARG A 34 30.51 -0.28 8.24
N PRO A 35 30.64 0.71 9.14
CA PRO A 35 31.44 0.52 10.35
C PRO A 35 30.84 -0.53 11.30
N MET A 36 29.51 -0.69 11.32
CA MET A 36 28.84 -1.72 12.11
C MET A 36 29.04 -3.12 11.50
N GLU A 37 28.94 -3.24 10.18
CA GLU A 37 29.24 -4.48 9.43
C GLU A 37 30.69 -4.92 9.69
N ASP A 38 31.65 -4.00 9.57
CA ASP A 38 33.07 -4.29 9.79
C ASP A 38 33.35 -4.72 11.23
N ARG A 39 32.64 -4.14 12.20
CA ARG A 39 32.74 -4.54 13.61
C ARG A 39 32.21 -5.97 13.80
N LEU A 40 31.03 -6.27 13.28
CA LEU A 40 30.44 -7.60 13.37
C LEU A 40 31.30 -8.65 12.67
N ARG A 41 31.88 -8.34 11.51
CA ARG A 41 32.80 -9.23 10.80
C ARG A 41 34.03 -9.54 11.65
N ARG A 42 34.66 -8.53 12.26
CA ARG A 42 35.80 -8.72 13.17
C ARG A 42 35.42 -9.56 14.38
N ASP A 43 34.28 -9.29 15.01
CA ASP A 43 33.81 -10.04 16.19
C ASP A 43 33.59 -11.53 15.84
N MET A 44 33.04 -11.84 14.66
CA MET A 44 32.89 -13.21 14.17
C MET A 44 34.23 -13.89 13.85
N GLU A 45 35.19 -13.16 13.29
CA GLU A 45 36.54 -13.69 13.03
C GLU A 45 37.28 -14.02 14.33
N VAL A 46 37.22 -13.13 15.32
CA VAL A 46 37.80 -13.36 16.65
C VAL A 46 37.16 -14.57 17.31
N LEU A 47 35.84 -14.65 17.34
CA LEU A 47 35.10 -15.78 17.92
C LEU A 47 35.45 -17.10 17.23
N ARG A 48 35.60 -17.10 15.91
CA ARG A 48 36.02 -18.27 15.13
C ARG A 48 37.43 -18.72 15.53
N GLN A 49 38.37 -17.79 15.66
CA GLN A 49 39.74 -18.11 16.04
C GLN A 49 39.82 -18.65 17.47
N GLU A 50 39.10 -18.03 18.40
CA GLU A 50 38.98 -18.48 19.79
C GLU A 50 38.44 -19.92 19.84
N PHE A 51 37.35 -20.20 19.11
CA PHE A 51 36.77 -21.55 19.07
C PHE A 51 37.74 -22.58 18.49
N LEU A 52 38.46 -22.27 17.39
CA LEU A 52 39.44 -23.19 16.79
C LEU A 52 40.66 -23.42 17.70
N ASN A 53 41.07 -22.43 18.49
CA ASN A 53 42.18 -22.57 19.43
C ASN A 53 41.80 -23.46 20.64
N HIS A 54 40.55 -23.39 21.09
CA HIS A 54 40.05 -24.15 22.22
C HIS A 54 39.48 -25.54 21.85
N SER A 55 39.37 -25.87 20.57
CA SER A 55 38.73 -27.11 20.10
C SER A 55 39.66 -27.98 19.25
N CYS A 56 39.42 -29.29 19.27
CA CYS A 56 40.16 -30.26 18.44
C CYS A 56 39.63 -30.35 16.99
N ILE A 57 38.94 -29.32 16.49
CA ILE A 57 38.20 -29.35 15.22
C ILE A 57 39.00 -28.62 14.13
N SER A 58 39.05 -29.20 12.92
CA SER A 58 39.69 -28.54 11.78
C SER A 58 38.85 -27.36 11.27
N ALA A 59 39.52 -26.31 10.80
CA ALA A 59 38.85 -25.13 10.24
C ALA A 59 37.87 -25.48 9.11
N ALA A 60 38.21 -26.44 8.24
CA ALA A 60 37.35 -26.90 7.15
C ALA A 60 36.09 -27.63 7.64
N SER A 61 36.19 -28.43 8.71
CA SER A 61 35.03 -29.12 9.28
C SER A 61 34.05 -28.12 9.93
N LEU A 62 34.59 -27.09 10.60
CA LEU A 62 33.79 -26.02 11.20
C LEU A 62 33.08 -25.19 10.11
N GLU A 63 33.78 -24.81 9.04
CA GLU A 63 33.17 -24.08 7.92
C GLU A 63 32.07 -24.89 7.24
N HIS A 64 32.29 -26.18 6.99
CA HIS A 64 31.28 -27.03 6.39
C HIS A 64 30.05 -27.20 7.30
N PHE A 65 30.25 -27.34 8.61
CA PHE A 65 29.14 -27.36 9.57
C PHE A 65 28.38 -26.03 9.57
N LEU A 66 29.09 -24.89 9.70
CA LEU A 66 28.50 -23.57 9.71
C LEU A 66 27.74 -23.28 8.41
N ALA A 67 28.28 -23.68 7.25
CA ALA A 67 27.59 -23.55 5.96
C ALA A 67 26.26 -24.30 5.94
N LYS A 68 26.20 -25.52 6.49
CA LYS A 68 24.95 -26.28 6.62
C LYS A 68 23.97 -25.65 7.62
N VAL A 69 24.46 -25.16 8.76
CA VAL A 69 23.63 -24.46 9.75
C VAL A 69 23.04 -23.18 9.15
N LEU A 70 23.83 -22.38 8.46
CA LEU A 70 23.38 -21.15 7.79
C LEU A 70 22.40 -21.45 6.65
N ALA A 71 22.64 -22.52 5.89
CA ALA A 71 21.71 -22.98 4.86
C ALA A 71 20.35 -23.39 5.45
N ALA A 72 20.32 -24.09 6.59
CA ALA A 72 19.09 -24.45 7.29
C ALA A 72 18.39 -23.21 7.89
N ASN A 73 19.15 -22.30 8.50
CA ASN A 73 18.63 -21.08 9.10
C ASN A 73 17.98 -20.14 8.07
N LYS A 74 18.49 -20.12 6.83
CA LYS A 74 17.87 -19.39 5.71
C LYS A 74 16.42 -19.81 5.45
N PHE A 75 16.04 -21.04 5.76
CA PHE A 75 14.67 -21.55 5.65
C PHE A 75 13.89 -21.48 6.97
N GLY A 76 14.37 -20.72 7.95
CA GLY A 76 13.73 -20.56 9.26
C GLY A 76 13.96 -21.73 10.23
N VAL A 77 14.85 -22.67 9.92
CA VAL A 77 15.13 -23.83 10.77
C VAL A 77 16.34 -23.53 11.65
N SER A 78 16.10 -23.27 12.94
CA SER A 78 17.17 -23.01 13.91
C SER A 78 17.70 -24.33 14.49
N VAL A 79 19.03 -24.41 14.64
CA VAL A 79 19.71 -25.59 15.22
C VAL A 79 19.69 -25.58 16.76
N PHE A 80 19.38 -24.43 17.34
CA PHE A 80 19.33 -24.21 18.79
C PHE A 80 18.01 -24.65 19.43
N SER A 81 17.02 -25.08 18.64
CA SER A 81 15.72 -25.49 19.19
C SER A 81 15.86 -26.84 19.91
N ASN A 82 15.65 -26.84 21.22
CA ASN A 82 15.32 -28.07 21.94
C ASN A 82 14.06 -28.65 21.26
N SER A 83 14.04 -29.97 21.00
CA SER A 83 13.14 -30.71 20.09
C SER A 83 11.62 -30.64 20.37
N SER A 84 11.19 -29.71 21.23
CA SER A 84 9.82 -29.47 21.69
C SER A 84 9.21 -28.17 21.17
N GLU A 85 9.91 -27.44 20.30
CA GLU A 85 9.43 -26.19 19.73
C GLU A 85 8.35 -26.41 18.65
N PRO A 86 7.29 -25.58 18.61
CA PRO A 86 6.22 -25.73 17.64
C PRO A 86 6.69 -25.43 16.21
N SER A 87 6.17 -26.21 15.27
CA SER A 87 6.49 -26.11 13.83
C SER A 87 6.25 -24.71 13.28
N ASN A 88 7.17 -24.21 12.45
CA ASN A 88 6.99 -22.98 11.67
C ASN A 88 5.80 -23.04 10.69
N TRP A 89 5.28 -24.24 10.42
CA TRP A 89 4.14 -24.49 9.55
C TRP A 89 2.93 -25.06 10.33
N ASP A 90 2.75 -24.66 11.59
CA ASP A 90 1.47 -24.84 12.26
C ASP A 90 0.39 -23.93 11.63
N LEU A 91 -0.88 -24.16 11.96
CA LEU A 91 -1.98 -23.46 11.29
C LEU A 91 -1.90 -21.94 11.45
N ALA A 92 -1.59 -21.46 12.66
CA ALA A 92 -1.48 -20.03 12.95
C ALA A 92 -0.31 -19.36 12.20
N SER A 93 0.88 -19.99 12.21
CA SER A 93 2.03 -19.49 11.46
C SER A 93 1.81 -19.56 9.94
N SER A 94 1.12 -20.61 9.46
CA SER A 94 0.76 -20.74 8.04
C SER A 94 -0.24 -19.66 7.60
N MET A 95 -1.23 -19.33 8.44
CA MET A 95 -2.12 -18.20 8.18
C MET A 95 -1.38 -16.87 8.19
N PHE A 96 -0.44 -16.67 9.13
CA PHE A 96 0.40 -15.48 9.17
C PHE A 96 1.25 -15.33 7.90
N PHE A 97 1.87 -16.43 7.43
CA PHE A 97 2.57 -16.48 6.15
C PHE A 97 1.63 -16.14 4.98
N ALA A 98 0.46 -16.77 4.91
CA ALA A 98 -0.49 -16.53 3.82
C ALA A 98 -0.97 -15.07 3.79
N ASN A 99 -1.30 -14.50 4.97
CA ASN A 99 -1.68 -13.10 5.12
C ASN A 99 -0.55 -12.16 4.65
N THR A 100 0.67 -12.34 5.16
CA THR A 100 1.82 -11.49 4.80
C THR A 100 2.22 -11.60 3.32
N LEU A 101 1.93 -12.73 2.68
CA LEU A 101 2.11 -12.94 1.25
C LEU A 101 1.09 -12.14 0.42
N VAL A 102 -0.21 -12.19 0.78
CA VAL A 102 -1.27 -11.48 0.03
C VAL A 102 -1.35 -9.99 0.36
N THR A 103 -0.87 -9.55 1.53
CA THR A 103 -0.71 -8.13 1.87
C THR A 103 0.61 -7.54 1.39
N THR A 104 1.42 -8.33 0.67
CA THR A 104 2.72 -7.95 0.10
C THR A 104 3.73 -7.42 1.12
N VAL A 105 3.60 -7.80 2.40
CA VAL A 105 4.60 -7.49 3.43
C VAL A 105 5.80 -8.43 3.29
N GLY A 106 5.56 -9.74 3.27
CA GLY A 106 6.57 -10.74 2.91
C GLY A 106 7.88 -10.76 3.72
N TYR A 107 7.83 -10.86 5.05
CA TYR A 107 9.02 -10.86 5.93
C TYR A 107 10.13 -11.87 5.58
N GLY A 108 9.84 -12.97 4.88
CA GLY A 108 10.88 -13.93 4.45
C GLY A 108 11.52 -14.79 5.56
N HIS A 109 11.18 -14.60 6.84
CA HIS A 109 11.64 -15.47 7.94
C HIS A 109 11.16 -16.93 7.79
N THR A 110 10.00 -17.13 7.15
CA THR A 110 9.46 -18.45 6.77
C THR A 110 9.18 -18.43 5.27
N THR A 111 9.77 -19.36 4.51
CA THR A 111 9.62 -19.43 3.04
C THR A 111 9.32 -20.87 2.59
N PRO A 112 8.57 -21.08 1.51
CA PRO A 112 8.24 -22.41 1.02
C PRO A 112 9.50 -23.17 0.59
N LEU A 113 9.72 -24.34 1.20
CA LEU A 113 10.90 -25.16 0.95
C LEU A 113 10.75 -26.02 -0.31
N SER A 114 9.56 -26.61 -0.52
CA SER A 114 9.29 -27.50 -1.65
C SER A 114 8.99 -26.72 -2.93
N ASP A 115 9.32 -27.31 -4.08
CA ASP A 115 9.00 -26.71 -5.38
C ASP A 115 7.49 -26.62 -5.60
N SER A 116 6.71 -27.58 -5.08
CA SER A 116 5.24 -27.49 -5.06
C SER A 116 4.73 -26.31 -4.22
N GLY A 117 5.34 -26.04 -3.07
CA GLY A 117 5.00 -24.91 -2.21
C GLY A 117 5.33 -23.56 -2.86
N LYS A 118 6.45 -23.48 -3.59
CA LYS A 118 6.81 -22.29 -4.38
C LYS A 118 5.81 -22.04 -5.50
N VAL A 119 5.46 -23.07 -6.29
CA VAL A 119 4.45 -22.96 -7.36
C VAL A 119 3.10 -22.55 -6.78
N PHE A 120 2.67 -23.16 -5.68
CA PHE A 120 1.43 -22.79 -5.00
C PHE A 120 1.44 -21.33 -4.55
N SER A 121 2.54 -20.88 -3.94
CA SER A 121 2.69 -19.50 -3.47
C SER A 121 2.57 -18.47 -4.60
N ILE A 122 3.10 -18.79 -5.79
CA ILE A 122 2.98 -17.93 -6.98
C ILE A 122 1.51 -17.79 -7.39
N ILE A 123 0.78 -18.90 -7.53
CA ILE A 123 -0.63 -18.92 -7.92
C ILE A 123 -1.50 -18.23 -6.85
N TYR A 124 -1.22 -18.51 -5.58
CA TYR A 124 -1.93 -17.92 -4.45
C TYR A 124 -1.73 -16.40 -4.37
N ALA A 125 -0.51 -15.90 -4.55
CA ALA A 125 -0.24 -14.46 -4.56
C ALA A 125 -0.87 -13.75 -5.76
N LEU A 126 -0.85 -14.38 -6.95
CA LEU A 126 -1.43 -13.82 -8.18
C LEU A 126 -2.94 -13.52 -8.03
N LEU A 127 -3.68 -14.39 -7.35
CA LEU A 127 -5.11 -14.21 -7.10
C LEU A 127 -5.38 -13.45 -5.80
N GLY A 128 -4.57 -13.69 -4.78
CA GLY A 128 -4.74 -13.14 -3.44
C GLY A 128 -4.42 -11.66 -3.33
N VAL A 129 -3.38 -11.15 -4.01
CA VAL A 129 -3.01 -9.73 -3.94
C VAL A 129 -4.12 -8.82 -4.53
N PRO A 130 -4.66 -9.08 -5.75
CA PRO A 130 -5.79 -8.31 -6.27
C PRO A 130 -7.03 -8.40 -5.38
N PHE A 131 -7.33 -9.59 -4.85
CA PHE A 131 -8.47 -9.79 -3.95
C PHE A 131 -8.30 -8.99 -2.65
N THR A 132 -7.12 -9.03 -2.03
CA THR A 132 -6.81 -8.24 -0.83
C THR A 132 -6.93 -6.74 -1.09
N MET A 133 -6.44 -6.25 -2.23
CA MET A 133 -6.58 -4.85 -2.64
C MET A 133 -8.05 -4.44 -2.82
N LEU A 134 -8.89 -5.31 -3.37
CA LEU A 134 -10.33 -5.08 -3.50
C LEU A 134 -11.00 -4.98 -2.12
N VAL A 135 -10.72 -5.93 -1.22
CA VAL A 135 -11.25 -5.93 0.16
C VAL A 135 -10.80 -4.68 0.90
N LEU A 136 -9.52 -4.33 0.82
CA LEU A 136 -8.95 -3.14 1.45
C LEU A 136 -9.63 -1.87 0.95
N THR A 137 -9.88 -1.77 -0.36
CA THR A 137 -10.57 -0.63 -0.97
C THR A 137 -12.02 -0.51 -0.47
N ALA A 138 -12.78 -1.60 -0.49
CA ALA A 138 -14.17 -1.61 -0.02
C ALA A 138 -14.28 -1.25 1.47
N CYS A 139 -13.38 -1.79 2.31
CA CYS A 139 -13.33 -1.47 3.72
C CYS A 139 -12.99 0.01 3.97
N VAL A 140 -11.97 0.55 3.30
CA VAL A 140 -11.58 1.96 3.45
C VAL A 140 -12.64 2.91 2.93
N GLN A 141 -13.33 2.60 1.83
CA GLN A 141 -14.47 3.41 1.36
C GLN A 141 -15.57 3.51 2.43
N ARG A 142 -15.93 2.39 3.06
CA ARG A 142 -16.92 2.38 4.15
C ARG A 142 -16.45 3.15 5.39
N LEU A 143 -15.17 3.04 5.73
CA LEU A 143 -14.58 3.75 6.87
C LEU A 143 -14.36 5.25 6.62
N MET A 144 -14.28 5.67 5.34
CA MET A 144 -14.06 7.06 4.97
C MET A 144 -15.21 7.96 5.45
N TYR A 145 -16.45 7.49 5.43
CA TYR A 145 -17.58 8.27 5.92
C TYR A 145 -17.46 8.65 7.41
N PRO A 146 -17.40 7.69 8.36
CA PRO A 146 -17.33 8.02 9.79
C PRO A 146 -15.98 8.61 10.21
N LEU A 147 -14.88 8.21 9.58
CA LEU A 147 -13.54 8.64 10.03
C LEU A 147 -13.03 9.90 9.35
N VAL A 148 -13.53 10.26 8.17
CA VAL A 148 -13.05 11.42 7.40
C VAL A 148 -14.16 12.41 7.09
N ILE A 149 -15.24 11.98 6.44
CA ILE A 149 -16.29 12.89 5.96
C ILE A 149 -17.04 13.52 7.13
N ALA A 150 -17.49 12.74 8.10
CA ALA A 150 -18.24 13.25 9.25
C ALA A 150 -17.42 14.23 10.13
N PRO A 151 -16.15 13.94 10.49
CA PRO A 151 -15.31 14.89 11.22
C PRO A 151 -15.00 16.17 10.44
N VAL A 152 -14.72 16.07 9.14
CA VAL A 152 -14.52 17.26 8.29
C VAL A 152 -15.79 18.10 8.22
N GLY A 153 -16.96 17.47 8.08
CA GLY A 153 -18.25 18.17 8.09
C GLY A 153 -18.54 18.86 9.43
N LEU A 154 -18.19 18.23 10.55
CA LEU A 154 -18.27 18.87 11.87
C LEU A 154 -17.37 20.09 11.97
N LEU A 155 -16.15 19.99 11.43
CA LEU A 155 -15.17 21.08 11.41
C LEU A 155 -15.58 22.21 10.45
N GLN A 156 -16.37 21.91 9.41
CA GLN A 156 -17.00 22.94 8.59
C GLN A 156 -18.14 23.66 9.32
N ARG A 157 -18.91 22.94 10.17
CA ARG A 157 -19.96 23.56 10.99
C ARG A 157 -19.43 24.58 11.99
N THR A 158 -18.16 24.49 12.39
CA THR A 158 -17.51 25.51 13.24
C THR A 158 -17.08 26.76 12.45
N GLY A 159 -17.36 26.83 11.14
CA GLY A 159 -17.09 27.99 10.29
C GLY A 159 -15.79 27.92 9.49
N MET A 160 -15.09 26.78 9.49
CA MET A 160 -13.84 26.62 8.75
C MET A 160 -14.08 26.40 7.25
N LYS A 161 -13.24 27.01 6.40
CA LYS A 161 -13.20 26.72 4.96
C LYS A 161 -12.82 25.26 4.71
N LEU A 162 -13.37 24.65 3.66
CA LEU A 162 -13.11 23.24 3.30
C LEU A 162 -11.61 22.89 3.26
N GLN A 163 -10.79 23.71 2.59
CA GLN A 163 -9.35 23.48 2.46
C GLN A 163 -8.65 23.39 3.83
N SER A 164 -8.89 24.37 4.70
CA SER A 164 -8.33 24.40 6.05
C SER A 164 -8.87 23.26 6.93
N ALA A 165 -10.16 22.94 6.80
CA ALA A 165 -10.78 21.86 7.56
C ALA A 165 -10.18 20.49 7.20
N THR A 166 -9.97 20.23 5.90
CA THR A 166 -9.32 18.99 5.43
C THR A 166 -7.88 18.88 5.91
N VAL A 167 -7.10 19.97 5.90
CA VAL A 167 -5.71 19.95 6.42
C VAL A 167 -5.67 19.69 7.92
N VAL A 168 -6.50 20.39 8.71
CA VAL A 168 -6.56 20.16 10.16
C VAL A 168 -6.99 18.74 10.47
N HIS A 169 -8.02 18.23 9.80
CA HIS A 169 -8.45 16.85 9.98
C HIS A 169 -7.36 15.85 9.58
N PHE A 170 -6.67 16.05 8.46
CA PHE A 170 -5.57 15.19 8.03
C PHE A 170 -4.44 15.16 9.07
N VAL A 171 -4.04 16.31 9.63
CA VAL A 171 -3.02 16.37 10.68
C VAL A 171 -3.48 15.65 11.94
N LEU A 172 -4.74 15.83 12.36
CA LEU A 172 -5.30 15.10 13.51
C LEU A 172 -5.35 13.59 13.27
N LEU A 173 -5.76 13.15 12.07
CA LEU A 173 -5.78 11.75 11.67
C LEU A 173 -4.37 11.17 11.65
N LEU A 174 -3.38 11.90 11.13
CA LEU A 174 -1.98 11.50 11.12
C LEU A 174 -1.46 11.29 12.56
N ILE A 175 -1.71 12.25 13.45
CA ILE A 175 -1.33 12.14 14.87
C ILE A 175 -2.00 10.92 15.51
N LEU A 176 -3.29 10.71 15.26
CA LEU A 176 -4.02 9.56 15.78
C LEU A 176 -3.44 8.23 15.27
N VAL A 177 -3.14 8.13 13.97
CA VAL A 177 -2.54 6.93 13.38
C VAL A 177 -1.16 6.66 13.99
N VAL A 178 -0.30 7.68 14.11
CA VAL A 178 1.01 7.54 14.74
C VAL A 178 0.88 7.06 16.20
N LEU A 179 -0.01 7.66 16.99
CA LEU A 179 -0.19 7.26 18.38
C LEU A 179 -0.77 5.84 18.53
N CYS A 180 -1.82 5.52 17.78
CA CYS A 180 -2.57 4.26 17.94
C CYS A 180 -1.96 3.06 17.20
N PHE A 181 -1.27 3.26 16.08
CA PHE A 181 -0.76 2.17 15.24
C PHE A 181 0.76 2.04 15.23
N PHE A 182 1.50 3.04 15.73
CA PHE A 182 2.95 2.97 15.87
C PHE A 182 3.35 2.99 17.35
N MET A 183 3.00 4.04 18.10
CA MET A 183 3.50 4.24 19.47
C MET A 183 2.91 3.24 20.47
N ALA A 184 1.58 3.08 20.49
CA ALA A 184 0.92 2.16 21.41
C ALA A 184 1.31 0.69 21.14
N PRO A 185 1.30 0.18 19.89
CA PRO A 185 1.76 -1.17 19.60
C PRO A 185 3.25 -1.35 19.88
N ALA A 186 4.11 -0.36 19.61
CA ALA A 186 5.53 -0.44 19.95
C ALA A 186 5.76 -0.65 21.46
N ALA A 187 5.00 0.05 22.30
CA ALA A 187 5.04 -0.15 23.75
C ALA A 187 4.59 -1.57 24.13
N VAL A 188 3.54 -2.10 23.49
CA VAL A 188 3.09 -3.48 23.69
C VAL A 188 4.14 -4.49 23.25
N PHE A 189 4.74 -4.32 22.07
CA PHE A 189 5.79 -5.21 21.56
C PHE A 189 7.03 -5.20 22.45
N THR A 190 7.43 -4.05 22.99
CA THR A 190 8.56 -3.95 23.94
C THR A 190 8.34 -4.78 25.21
N VAL A 191 7.08 -4.95 25.64
CA VAL A 191 6.72 -5.76 26.82
C VAL A 191 6.62 -7.24 26.48
N LEU A 192 6.10 -7.57 25.28
CA LEU A 192 5.88 -8.95 24.84
C LEU A 192 7.15 -9.61 24.30
N GLU A 193 7.99 -8.86 23.60
CA GLU A 193 9.22 -9.32 22.97
C GLU A 193 10.42 -8.85 23.79
N VAL A 194 10.96 -9.77 24.61
CA VAL A 194 12.00 -9.46 25.62
C VAL A 194 13.27 -8.86 25.00
N SER A 195 13.61 -9.24 23.76
CA SER A 195 14.81 -8.76 23.09
C SER A 195 14.62 -7.42 22.36
N TRP A 196 13.42 -6.82 22.37
CA TRP A 196 13.12 -5.62 21.59
C TRP A 196 13.21 -4.37 22.46
N SER A 197 13.89 -3.34 21.96
CA SER A 197 13.77 -2.00 22.50
C SER A 197 12.50 -1.30 21.99
N PHE A 198 12.14 -0.17 22.62
CA PHE A 198 11.01 0.65 22.14
C PHE A 198 11.22 1.12 20.69
N LEU A 199 12.45 1.46 20.32
CA LEU A 199 12.78 1.85 18.95
C LEU A 199 12.56 0.69 17.98
N ASP A 200 12.95 -0.53 18.35
CA ASP A 200 12.72 -1.72 17.54
C ASP A 200 11.23 -1.99 17.35
N GLY A 201 10.42 -1.77 18.40
CA GLY A 201 8.96 -1.84 18.31
C GLY A 201 8.38 -0.82 17.32
N VAL A 202 8.83 0.45 17.38
CA VAL A 202 8.38 1.49 16.43
C VAL A 202 8.82 1.16 15.00
N TYR A 203 10.08 0.73 14.85
CA TYR A 203 10.66 0.33 13.58
C TYR A 203 9.90 -0.85 12.97
N PHE A 204 9.60 -1.89 13.76
CA PHE A 204 8.76 -3.01 13.35
C PHE A 204 7.40 -2.53 12.84
N CYS A 205 6.68 -1.71 13.61
CA CYS A 205 5.38 -1.17 13.19
C CYS A 205 5.51 -0.43 11.84
N PHE A 206 6.57 0.37 11.66
CA PHE A 206 6.79 1.11 10.43
C PHE A 206 7.06 0.23 9.21
N ILE A 207 8.06 -0.66 9.28
CA ILE A 207 8.40 -1.52 8.15
C ILE A 207 7.25 -2.47 7.79
N SER A 208 6.42 -2.83 8.76
CA SER A 208 5.31 -3.75 8.57
C SER A 208 4.09 -3.08 7.95
N LEU A 209 3.65 -1.93 8.50
CA LEU A 209 2.46 -1.21 8.03
C LEU A 209 2.70 -0.46 6.72
N CYS A 210 3.94 -0.09 6.41
CA CYS A 210 4.33 0.41 5.09
C CYS A 210 4.61 -0.71 4.07
N THR A 211 4.33 -1.97 4.42
CA THR A 211 4.54 -3.16 3.57
C THR A 211 5.96 -3.26 2.99
N ILE A 212 6.96 -2.85 3.77
CA ILE A 212 8.39 -3.00 3.42
C ILE A 212 8.84 -4.42 3.79
N GLY A 213 8.50 -4.85 5.01
CA GLY A 213 8.65 -6.23 5.49
C GLY A 213 10.07 -6.81 5.41
N LEU A 214 11.06 -6.11 6.00
CA LEU A 214 12.46 -6.57 5.99
C LEU A 214 12.67 -7.92 6.71
N GLY A 215 11.87 -8.20 7.74
CA GLY A 215 11.85 -9.50 8.42
C GLY A 215 12.98 -9.75 9.42
N ASP A 216 13.76 -8.71 9.73
CA ASP A 216 14.70 -8.64 10.84
C ASP A 216 13.99 -8.69 12.20
N PHE A 217 12.82 -8.07 12.30
CA PHE A 217 11.92 -8.16 13.44
C PHE A 217 10.61 -8.81 13.04
N VAL A 218 10.28 -9.93 13.69
CA VAL A 218 8.99 -10.61 13.53
C VAL A 218 8.55 -11.13 14.90
N PRO A 219 7.34 -10.77 15.36
CA PRO A 219 6.83 -11.18 16.65
C PRO A 219 6.48 -12.67 16.67
N GLY A 220 6.62 -13.31 17.82
CA GLY A 220 6.20 -14.70 18.00
C GLY A 220 7.15 -15.72 17.39
N ILE A 221 8.44 -15.38 17.27
CA ILE A 221 9.51 -16.32 16.88
C ILE A 221 10.28 -16.83 18.11
N GLN A 222 10.31 -16.08 19.22
CA GLN A 222 11.12 -16.45 20.38
C GLN A 222 10.67 -17.78 21.01
N PRO A 223 11.65 -18.64 21.41
CA PRO A 223 11.36 -19.92 22.02
C PRO A 223 10.69 -19.73 23.40
N GLY A 224 9.75 -20.62 23.72
CA GLY A 224 9.11 -20.65 25.05
C GLY A 224 8.03 -19.59 25.33
N GLN A 225 7.55 -18.84 24.33
CA GLN A 225 6.40 -17.94 24.51
C GLN A 225 5.08 -18.71 24.73
N LYS A 226 4.41 -18.45 25.86
CA LYS A 226 3.07 -18.99 26.14
C LYS A 226 2.04 -18.33 25.20
N TYR A 227 1.08 -19.10 24.71
CA TYR A 227 0.01 -18.65 23.81
C TYR A 227 0.47 -18.07 22.45
N ARG A 228 1.60 -18.56 21.92
CA ARG A 228 2.18 -18.15 20.62
C ARG A 228 1.15 -18.05 19.48
N GLN A 229 0.25 -19.02 19.35
CA GLN A 229 -0.76 -19.05 18.28
C GLN A 229 -1.76 -17.88 18.36
N LEU A 230 -2.27 -17.59 19.56
CA LEU A 230 -3.20 -16.47 19.76
C LEU A 230 -2.48 -15.13 19.53
N TYR A 231 -1.22 -15.05 19.95
CA TYR A 231 -0.39 -13.87 19.71
C TYR A 231 -0.16 -13.63 18.21
N GLN A 232 0.28 -14.64 17.46
CA GLN A 232 0.45 -14.53 15.99
C GLN A 232 -0.85 -14.15 15.28
N LEU A 233 -1.99 -14.72 15.69
CA LEU A 233 -3.29 -14.34 15.14
C LEU A 233 -3.64 -12.87 15.47
N SER A 234 -3.34 -12.41 16.68
CA SER A 234 -3.55 -11.02 17.08
C SER A 234 -2.68 -10.05 16.28
N VAL A 235 -1.41 -10.41 16.05
CA VAL A 235 -0.51 -9.63 15.18
C VAL A 235 -1.03 -9.62 13.74
N MET A 236 -1.50 -10.75 13.22
CA MET A 236 -2.08 -10.82 11.87
C MET A 236 -3.25 -9.83 11.71
N VAL A 237 -4.18 -9.80 12.68
CA VAL A 237 -5.30 -8.85 12.70
C VAL A 237 -4.79 -7.41 12.80
N TYR A 238 -3.82 -7.15 13.68
CA TYR A 238 -3.18 -5.83 13.82
C TYR A 238 -2.58 -5.36 12.48
N LEU A 239 -1.82 -6.19 11.78
CA LEU A 239 -1.20 -5.84 10.51
C LEU A 239 -2.25 -5.53 9.44
N PHE A 240 -3.32 -6.31 9.37
CA PHE A 240 -4.40 -6.07 8.41
C PHE A 240 -5.16 -4.76 8.69
N VAL A 241 -5.52 -4.51 9.96
CA VAL A 241 -6.19 -3.26 10.37
C VAL A 241 -5.27 -2.05 10.22
N GLY A 242 -3.99 -2.18 10.57
CA GLY A 242 -3.00 -1.12 10.41
C GLY A 242 -2.77 -0.78 8.94
N LEU A 243 -2.70 -1.77 8.06
CA LEU A 243 -2.62 -1.56 6.60
C LEU A 243 -3.85 -0.79 6.09
N MET A 244 -5.04 -1.14 6.58
CA MET A 244 -6.29 -0.42 6.27
C MET A 244 -6.24 1.05 6.71
N MET A 245 -5.69 1.33 7.89
CA MET A 245 -5.52 2.70 8.37
C MET A 245 -4.45 3.48 7.60
N MET A 246 -3.36 2.83 7.19
CA MET A 246 -2.35 3.43 6.32
C MET A 246 -2.93 3.76 4.94
N TYR A 247 -3.75 2.88 4.37
CA TYR A 247 -4.44 3.12 3.11
C TYR A 247 -5.46 4.28 3.21
N LEU A 248 -6.20 4.37 4.32
CA LEU A 248 -7.08 5.51 4.61
C LEU A 248 -6.30 6.82 4.71
N LEU A 249 -5.16 6.82 5.41
CA LEU A 249 -4.29 7.98 5.55
C LEU A 249 -3.79 8.45 4.17
N LEU A 250 -3.33 7.52 3.32
CA LEU A 250 -2.87 7.81 1.97
C LEU A 250 -4.00 8.38 1.09
N ARG A 251 -5.21 7.78 1.12
CA ARG A 251 -6.37 8.32 0.39
C ARG A 251 -6.76 9.72 0.86
N THR A 252 -6.73 9.96 2.17
CA THR A 252 -7.03 11.28 2.75
C THR A 252 -5.98 12.31 2.33
N PHE A 253 -4.70 11.92 2.31
CA PHE A 253 -3.61 12.75 1.79
C PHE A 253 -3.82 13.09 0.31
N HIS A 254 -4.13 12.10 -0.53
CA HIS A 254 -4.41 12.34 -1.96
C HIS A 254 -5.56 13.32 -2.17
N LYS A 255 -6.71 13.10 -1.50
CA LYS A 255 -7.86 14.00 -1.57
C LYS A 255 -7.51 15.42 -1.11
N MET A 256 -6.71 15.55 -0.05
CA MET A 256 -6.23 16.83 0.45
C MET A 256 -5.29 17.52 -0.55
N ALA A 257 -4.36 16.78 -1.15
CA ALA A 257 -3.44 17.27 -2.17
C ALA A 257 -4.17 17.73 -3.45
N ASP A 258 -5.20 16.99 -3.88
CA ASP A 258 -6.08 17.34 -4.99
C ASP A 258 -6.81 18.66 -4.73
N LEU A 259 -7.38 18.85 -3.53
CA LEU A 259 -8.08 20.08 -3.15
C LEU A 259 -7.19 21.34 -3.12
N HIS A 260 -5.87 21.16 -2.95
CA HIS A 260 -4.88 22.24 -3.00
C HIS A 260 -4.24 22.40 -4.40
N GLY A 261 -4.68 21.61 -5.39
CA GLY A 261 -4.16 21.66 -6.75
C GLY A 261 -2.74 21.09 -6.90
N LEU A 262 -2.22 20.39 -5.89
CA LEU A 262 -0.86 19.83 -5.91
C LEU A 262 -0.73 18.75 -6.99
N THR A 263 -1.78 17.96 -7.21
CA THR A 263 -1.83 16.94 -8.27
C THR A 263 -1.89 17.55 -9.67
N THR A 264 -2.53 18.72 -9.81
CA THR A 264 -2.53 19.49 -11.07
C THR A 264 -1.15 20.10 -11.35
N TYR A 265 -0.44 20.54 -10.30
CA TYR A 265 0.95 21.01 -10.39
C TYR A 265 1.92 19.87 -10.77
N LEU A 266 1.68 18.67 -10.22
CA LEU A 266 2.46 17.45 -10.50
C LEU A 266 2.03 16.72 -11.79
N GLN A 267 0.99 17.20 -12.49
CA GLN A 267 0.39 16.55 -13.67
C GLN A 267 0.12 15.04 -13.49
N LEU A 268 -0.23 14.61 -12.27
CA LEU A 268 -0.67 13.24 -12.03
C LEU A 268 -2.06 13.06 -12.69
N PRO A 269 -2.35 11.91 -13.33
CA PRO A 269 -3.68 11.63 -13.82
C PRO A 269 -4.67 11.79 -12.66
N ARG A 270 -5.77 12.53 -12.85
CA ARG A 270 -6.89 12.47 -11.92
C ARG A 270 -7.30 11.01 -11.82
N CYS A 271 -7.33 10.45 -10.61
CA CYS A 271 -8.14 9.26 -10.41
C CYS A 271 -9.56 9.66 -10.79
N GLU A 272 -10.08 9.13 -11.89
CA GLU A 272 -11.49 9.31 -12.24
C GLU A 272 -12.32 8.89 -11.03
N GLU A 273 -13.15 9.82 -10.57
CA GLU A 273 -14.05 9.65 -9.44
C GLU A 273 -15.07 8.56 -9.80
N PHE A 274 -14.90 7.35 -9.28
CA PHE A 274 -15.97 6.34 -9.25
C PHE A 274 -17.08 6.68 -8.23
N ASP A 275 -17.02 7.84 -7.56
CA ASP A 275 -17.90 8.20 -6.43
C ASP A 275 -18.86 9.37 -6.73
N GLN A 276 -19.08 9.78 -8.00
CA GLN A 276 -20.00 10.90 -8.32
C GLN A 276 -21.46 10.51 -8.65
N GLU A 277 -21.84 9.22 -8.67
CA GLU A 277 -23.21 8.80 -9.03
C GLU A 277 -24.16 8.48 -7.85
N GLU A 278 -23.70 8.37 -6.60
CA GLU A 278 -24.59 7.96 -5.48
C GLU A 278 -25.22 9.11 -4.65
N ASP A 279 -24.83 10.37 -4.84
CA ASP A 279 -25.34 11.51 -4.04
C ASP A 279 -26.37 12.43 -4.79
N ARG A 280 -26.96 11.97 -5.90
CA ARG A 280 -28.07 12.67 -6.57
C ARG A 280 -29.39 11.92 -6.47
N GLU A 281 -29.98 11.90 -5.27
CA GLU A 281 -31.41 11.67 -5.11
C GLU A 281 -32.18 12.99 -5.42
N PRO A 282 -33.06 13.05 -6.43
CA PRO A 282 -33.86 14.23 -6.69
C PRO A 282 -35.03 14.32 -5.71
N ILE A 283 -35.16 15.48 -5.07
CA ILE A 283 -36.24 15.85 -4.17
C ILE A 283 -37.59 15.69 -4.89
N VAL A 284 -38.37 14.71 -4.45
CA VAL A 284 -39.79 14.56 -4.78
C VAL A 284 -40.57 15.70 -4.14
N HIS A 285 -41.01 16.66 -4.95
CA HIS A 285 -42.20 17.46 -4.63
C HIS A 285 -43.37 17.02 -5.51
N SER A 286 -44.42 16.64 -4.81
CA SER A 286 -45.67 16.05 -5.27
C SER A 286 -46.64 17.03 -5.92
N ARG A 287 -47.28 16.55 -7.01
CA ARG A 287 -48.73 16.59 -7.31
C ARG A 287 -49.36 17.92 -7.76
N SER A 288 -49.85 17.97 -9.01
CA SER A 288 -51.29 17.98 -9.30
C SER A 288 -51.58 17.71 -10.79
N GLU A 289 -52.67 17.00 -11.02
CA GLU A 289 -53.20 16.46 -12.27
C GLU A 289 -53.53 17.52 -13.34
N ALA A 290 -53.43 17.15 -14.62
CA ALA A 290 -54.57 17.09 -15.57
C ALA A 290 -54.08 17.06 -17.03
N GLU A 291 -54.61 16.11 -17.80
CA GLU A 291 -55.14 16.28 -19.17
C GLU A 291 -54.28 17.06 -20.19
N SER A 292 -53.86 16.56 -21.35
CA SER A 292 -54.62 15.81 -22.34
C SER A 292 -53.83 15.82 -23.69
N LEU A 293 -54.11 14.82 -24.52
CA LEU A 293 -54.02 14.81 -25.99
C LEU A 293 -52.68 15.01 -26.74
N SER A 294 -52.27 13.91 -27.39
CA SER A 294 -51.96 13.78 -28.83
C SER A 294 -51.71 15.05 -29.66
N CYS A 295 -50.62 15.08 -30.42
CA CYS A 295 -50.69 14.97 -31.88
C CYS A 295 -49.30 14.92 -32.54
N THR A 296 -49.32 14.22 -33.65
CA THR A 296 -48.27 13.82 -34.59
C THR A 296 -47.73 14.98 -35.44
N SER A 297 -46.58 14.71 -36.07
CA SER A 297 -46.18 15.12 -37.42
C SER A 297 -45.25 16.32 -37.63
N GLU A 298 -44.02 15.94 -37.98
CA GLU A 298 -43.30 16.27 -39.23
C GLU A 298 -42.75 17.69 -39.48
N ASP A 299 -41.42 17.70 -39.53
CA ASP A 299 -40.50 18.44 -40.42
C ASP A 299 -41.12 19.29 -41.54
N GLN A 300 -40.62 20.53 -41.68
CA GLN A 300 -39.99 20.99 -42.92
C GLN A 300 -39.32 22.38 -42.79
N VAL A 301 -38.01 22.41 -43.04
CA VAL A 301 -37.24 23.56 -43.55
C VAL A 301 -36.51 23.01 -44.79
N GLY A 302 -36.57 23.56 -45.99
CA GLY A 302 -37.27 24.70 -46.56
C GLY A 302 -36.76 24.88 -48.00
N LYS A 303 -37.58 25.50 -48.87
CA LYS A 303 -37.19 26.52 -49.88
C LYS A 303 -38.33 26.70 -50.90
N SER A 304 -38.95 27.86 -50.84
CA SER A 304 -39.68 28.47 -51.95
C SER A 304 -38.76 29.48 -52.63
N LEU A 305 -38.74 29.48 -53.97
CA LEU A 305 -38.34 30.63 -54.78
C LEU A 305 -39.43 30.82 -55.84
N ASN A 306 -39.90 32.06 -55.89
CA ASN A 306 -41.13 32.54 -56.53
C ASN A 306 -40.82 33.08 -57.96
N PRO A 307 -41.74 33.70 -58.71
CA PRO A 307 -42.25 33.15 -59.97
C PRO A 307 -41.99 34.03 -61.21
N GLY A 308 -42.26 33.44 -62.39
CA GLY A 308 -42.88 34.10 -63.54
C GLY A 308 -42.16 35.27 -64.24
N SER A 309 -41.63 35.02 -65.44
CA SER A 309 -41.90 35.87 -66.60
C SER A 309 -41.58 35.13 -67.90
N GLN A 310 -42.25 35.57 -68.95
CA GLN A 310 -42.60 34.86 -70.17
C GLN A 310 -41.72 35.36 -71.35
N ILE A 311 -41.82 34.68 -72.51
CA ILE A 311 -41.59 35.17 -73.89
C ILE A 311 -40.26 34.76 -74.59
N SER A 312 -40.40 33.71 -75.42
CA SER A 312 -40.20 33.69 -76.89
C SER A 312 -38.81 33.77 -77.54
N TYR A 313 -38.38 32.69 -78.23
CA TYR A 313 -38.46 32.50 -79.69
C TYR A 313 -37.51 31.36 -80.16
N ASN A 314 -38.09 30.44 -80.93
CA ASN A 314 -37.58 29.71 -82.09
C ASN A 314 -36.08 29.37 -82.29
N THR A 315 -35.94 28.12 -82.77
CA THR A 315 -35.13 27.62 -83.91
C THR A 315 -33.76 26.95 -83.69
N ILE A 316 -33.66 25.81 -84.39
CA ILE A 316 -32.48 25.19 -85.04
C ILE A 316 -31.72 24.10 -84.25
N ASN A 317 -32.25 22.89 -84.38
CA ASN A 317 -31.77 21.77 -85.22
C ASN A 317 -30.29 21.30 -85.17
N LYS A 318 -30.21 19.97 -85.21
CA LYS A 318 -29.14 19.05 -85.67
C LYS A 318 -28.02 18.66 -84.71
N GLY A 319 -27.89 17.35 -84.56
CA GLY A 319 -26.71 16.64 -84.10
C GLY A 319 -27.08 15.32 -83.47
#